data_AF-A0AA38T8V4-F1
#
_entry.id   AF-A0AA38T8V4-F1
#
_cell.length_a   1.000
_cell.length_b   1.000
_cell.length_c   1.000
_cell.angle_alpha   90.00
_cell.angle_beta   90.00
_cell.angle_gamma   90.00
#
_symmetry.space_group_name_H-M   'P 1'
#
loop_
_entity.id
_entity.type
_entity.pdbx_description
1 polymer ?
#
loop_
_entity_poly.entity_id
_entity_poly.type
_entity_poly.pdbx_seq_one_letter_code
_entity_poly.pdbx_strand_id
1 'polypeptide(L)'
;MTSLFKDEKPCEASKDACTTNRSKFDQETGSSNTLERGTGEDVIVKSPSFLCFPLQMDKTLLRQENENNFPQPDAPLRILISILQVAAEALGSFIVMFSIGGIIASTELMRGQVGLLEYAVTAALAVVMVVFSIGHISGAHVNPAVTIAFATVGPFPWKKVPLYIVAHVAGSAMATYAATLVYGIKPEVMTTRPLAGYSASFWAEFMAAFFVLFLTASLVHAPPSVTQFSGFIVAVGIGLGVLITA
;
A
#
# COMPACT_ATOMS: atom_id res chain seq x y z
N MET A 1 67.42 16.16 -27.14
CA MET A 1 66.88 15.49 -28.35
C MET A 1 65.45 15.08 -28.05
N THR A 2 64.39 15.39 -28.81
CA THR A 2 64.13 16.42 -29.85
C THR A 2 62.60 16.44 -30.05
N SER A 3 61.96 17.58 -30.37
CA SER A 3 60.63 17.71 -31.05
C SER A 3 59.43 16.83 -30.60
N LEU A 4 58.38 17.38 -29.96
CA LEU A 4 57.17 18.00 -30.56
C LEU A 4 56.03 17.04 -31.01
N PHE A 5 54.83 17.32 -30.48
CA PHE A 5 53.46 17.15 -31.03
C PHE A 5 52.75 15.79 -31.19
N LYS A 6 51.41 15.91 -31.06
CA LYS A 6 50.27 15.06 -31.53
C LYS A 6 50.01 13.74 -30.78
N ASP A 7 48.82 13.52 -30.18
CA ASP A 7 47.45 13.45 -30.73
C ASP A 7 47.30 12.44 -31.88
N GLU A 8 46.53 11.36 -31.65
CA GLU A 8 45.25 11.13 -32.34
C GLU A 8 44.48 9.91 -31.75
N LYS A 9 43.18 9.81 -32.08
CA LYS A 9 42.25 8.74 -31.65
C LYS A 9 42.10 7.66 -32.75
N PRO A 10 40.90 7.07 -33.00
CA PRO A 10 40.57 5.69 -32.64
C PRO A 10 40.41 4.78 -33.88
N CYS A 11 40.04 3.50 -33.70
CA CYS A 11 39.55 2.68 -34.82
C CYS A 11 38.53 1.60 -34.41
N GLU A 12 37.74 1.17 -35.38
CA GLU A 12 36.46 0.45 -35.25
C GLU A 12 36.54 -1.08 -35.42
N ALA A 13 35.46 -1.74 -34.96
CA ALA A 13 34.84 -3.00 -35.39
C ALA A 13 35.59 -4.01 -36.31
N SER A 14 35.54 -5.29 -35.91
CA SER A 14 35.51 -6.43 -36.85
C SER A 14 34.67 -7.59 -36.32
N LYS A 15 34.28 -8.50 -37.21
CA LYS A 15 33.17 -9.46 -37.08
C LYS A 15 33.60 -10.94 -37.04
N ASP A 16 32.69 -11.73 -36.47
CA ASP A 16 32.32 -13.12 -36.77
C ASP A 16 33.23 -14.34 -36.43
N ALA A 17 32.51 -15.39 -36.02
CA ALA A 17 32.76 -16.83 -36.16
C ALA A 17 33.78 -17.56 -35.26
N CYS A 18 33.24 -18.43 -34.41
CA CYS A 18 33.84 -19.74 -34.11
C CYS A 18 32.73 -20.81 -34.06
N THR A 19 32.98 -21.97 -34.69
CA THR A 19 31.99 -23.03 -34.97
C THR A 19 32.54 -24.42 -34.61
N THR A 20 31.64 -25.44 -34.49
CA THR A 20 31.93 -26.90 -34.67
C THR A 20 32.59 -27.63 -33.47
N ASN A 21 32.36 -28.91 -33.12
CA ASN A 21 31.50 -30.05 -33.55
C ASN A 21 30.40 -30.35 -32.47
N ARG A 22 29.37 -31.20 -32.60
CA ARG A 22 28.85 -32.20 -33.58
C ARG A 22 29.36 -33.66 -33.58
N SER A 23 28.68 -34.55 -32.85
CA SER A 23 28.53 -36.00 -33.15
C SER A 23 27.12 -36.48 -32.73
N LYS A 24 26.16 -36.58 -33.65
CA LYS A 24 25.76 -37.78 -34.42
C LYS A 24 25.34 -39.00 -33.57
N PHE A 25 24.03 -39.20 -33.47
CA PHE A 25 23.41 -40.53 -33.49
C PHE A 25 22.20 -40.43 -34.43
N ASP A 26 22.24 -41.16 -35.55
CA ASP A 26 21.18 -41.17 -36.55
C ASP A 26 20.21 -42.33 -36.25
N GLN A 27 18.89 -42.15 -36.41
CA GLN A 27 18.12 -42.90 -37.42
C GLN A 27 16.63 -42.55 -37.48
N GLU A 28 16.07 -42.71 -38.68
CA GLU A 28 14.70 -42.39 -39.09
C GLU A 28 13.68 -43.43 -38.61
N THR A 29 12.41 -43.04 -38.50
CA THR A 29 11.34 -43.58 -39.38
C THR A 29 10.05 -42.75 -39.24
N GLY A 30 9.46 -42.37 -40.37
CA GLY A 30 8.46 -41.29 -40.44
C GLY A 30 7.03 -41.64 -40.02
N SER A 31 6.18 -40.60 -39.96
CA SER A 31 5.12 -40.43 -40.97
C SER A 31 4.35 -39.10 -40.80
N SER A 32 4.22 -38.37 -41.91
CA SER A 32 3.10 -37.49 -42.29
C SER A 32 2.64 -36.32 -41.39
N ASN A 33 2.82 -35.11 -41.95
CA ASN A 33 1.81 -34.03 -42.09
C ASN A 33 1.25 -33.37 -40.80
N THR A 34 1.11 -32.05 -40.66
CA THR A 34 1.24 -30.90 -41.58
C THR A 34 1.31 -29.60 -40.73
N LEU A 35 1.77 -28.48 -41.31
CA LEU A 35 1.35 -27.08 -41.07
C LEU A 35 0.76 -26.72 -39.66
N GLU A 36 1.32 -25.80 -38.86
CA GLU A 36 1.79 -24.46 -39.25
C GLU A 36 2.84 -23.84 -38.31
N ARG A 37 3.39 -22.72 -38.78
CA ARG A 37 4.41 -21.87 -38.17
C ARG A 37 3.78 -20.92 -37.13
N GLY A 38 4.19 -21.01 -35.86
CA GLY A 38 3.82 -20.04 -34.82
C GLY A 38 4.95 -19.89 -33.80
N THR A 39 5.50 -18.68 -33.69
CA THR A 39 6.59 -18.35 -32.77
C THR A 39 6.17 -18.53 -31.32
N GLY A 40 6.91 -19.34 -30.58
CA GLY A 40 6.83 -19.35 -29.12
C GLY A 40 7.43 -18.07 -28.57
N GLU A 41 6.59 -17.09 -28.25
CA GLU A 41 6.96 -16.05 -27.32
C GLU A 41 6.88 -16.63 -25.90
N ASP A 42 7.98 -16.53 -25.16
CA ASP A 42 8.03 -16.99 -23.77
C ASP A 42 6.97 -16.24 -22.96
N VAL A 43 5.94 -16.98 -22.51
CA VAL A 43 4.94 -16.47 -21.56
C VAL A 43 5.62 -16.31 -20.21
N ILE A 44 6.37 -15.22 -20.05
CA ILE A 44 6.82 -14.74 -18.75
C ILE A 44 5.57 -14.31 -18.01
N VAL A 45 5.02 -15.25 -17.23
CA VAL A 45 3.99 -15.01 -16.22
C VAL A 45 4.60 -14.04 -15.21
N LYS A 46 4.41 -12.75 -15.48
CA LYS A 46 4.90 -11.66 -14.64
C LYS A 46 4.14 -11.74 -13.33
N SER A 47 4.79 -12.35 -12.33
CA SER A 47 4.22 -12.60 -11.01
C SER A 47 3.48 -11.36 -10.50
N PRO A 48 2.22 -11.49 -10.04
CA PRO A 48 1.43 -10.35 -9.60
C PRO A 48 2.19 -9.62 -8.48
N SER A 49 2.39 -8.32 -8.68
CA SER A 49 3.22 -7.49 -7.81
C SER A 49 2.48 -7.17 -6.50
N PHE A 50 2.34 -8.17 -5.64
CA PHE A 50 1.52 -8.25 -4.43
C PHE A 50 1.78 -7.18 -3.34
N LEU A 51 2.78 -6.31 -3.53
CA LEU A 51 3.16 -5.26 -2.56
C LEU A 51 3.00 -3.82 -3.09
N CYS A 52 2.59 -3.61 -4.35
CA CYS A 52 2.44 -2.25 -4.86
C CYS A 52 1.09 -1.66 -4.42
N PHE A 53 1.12 -0.60 -3.61
CA PHE A 53 -0.07 0.19 -3.26
C PHE A 53 -0.74 0.70 -4.55
N PRO A 54 -2.03 0.40 -4.82
CA PRO A 54 -2.63 0.53 -6.15
C PRO A 54 -3.08 1.96 -6.48
N LEU A 55 -2.29 2.98 -6.12
CA LEU A 55 -2.58 4.36 -6.50
C LEU A 55 -2.15 4.71 -7.91
N GLN A 56 -1.10 4.04 -8.42
CA GLN A 56 -0.74 4.11 -9.83
C GLN A 56 -1.41 2.96 -10.59
N MET A 57 -2.72 3.12 -10.82
CA MET A 57 -3.31 2.58 -12.06
C MET A 57 -2.53 3.22 -13.21
N ASP A 58 -1.70 2.43 -13.87
CA ASP A 58 -0.86 2.85 -15.00
C ASP A 58 -1.75 3.19 -16.20
N LYS A 59 -2.28 4.42 -16.18
CA LYS A 59 -3.06 5.00 -17.29
C LYS A 59 -2.23 5.12 -18.56
N THR A 60 -0.90 4.98 -18.50
CA THR A 60 0.00 5.09 -19.65
C THR A 60 0.09 3.78 -20.42
N LEU A 61 0.10 2.62 -19.77
CA LEU A 61 0.06 1.32 -20.46
C LEU A 61 -1.35 0.91 -20.91
N LEU A 62 -2.41 1.44 -20.30
CA LEU A 62 -3.78 1.32 -20.83
C LEU A 62 -4.14 2.39 -21.90
N ARG A 63 -3.19 3.25 -22.32
CA ARG A 63 -3.46 4.28 -23.35
C ARG A 63 -3.20 3.83 -24.79
N GLN A 64 -2.74 2.60 -25.01
CA GLN A 64 -2.49 2.05 -26.36
C GLN A 64 -3.57 1.08 -26.83
N GLU A 65 -4.28 0.39 -25.93
CA GLU A 65 -5.49 -0.37 -26.27
C GLU A 65 -6.77 0.30 -25.75
N ASN A 66 -7.29 1.20 -26.58
CA ASN A 66 -8.73 1.33 -26.84
C ASN A 66 -9.64 1.67 -25.63
N GLU A 67 -9.68 2.96 -25.24
CA GLU A 67 -10.68 3.54 -24.32
C GLU A 67 -12.16 3.28 -24.71
N ASN A 68 -12.43 2.83 -25.94
CA ASN A 68 -13.80 2.68 -26.46
C ASN A 68 -14.38 1.25 -26.34
N ASN A 69 -13.62 0.24 -25.88
CA ASN A 69 -14.10 -1.16 -25.95
C ASN A 69 -13.92 -2.01 -24.68
N PHE A 70 -13.55 -1.44 -23.54
CA PHE A 70 -13.68 -2.16 -22.28
C PHE A 70 -15.13 -2.04 -21.78
N PRO A 71 -15.88 -3.14 -21.61
CA PRO A 71 -17.23 -3.08 -21.05
C PRO A 71 -17.12 -2.47 -19.65
N GLN A 72 -17.70 -1.29 -19.46
CA GLN A 72 -17.86 -0.72 -18.13
C GLN A 72 -18.57 -1.77 -17.27
N PRO A 73 -17.97 -2.26 -16.16
CA PRO A 73 -18.56 -3.35 -15.39
C PRO A 73 -19.99 -3.00 -15.04
N ASP A 74 -20.85 -4.00 -15.18
CA ASP A 74 -22.29 -3.91 -15.02
C ASP A 74 -22.65 -3.36 -13.63
N ALA A 75 -23.76 -2.63 -13.55
CA ALA A 75 -24.16 -1.91 -12.35
C ALA A 75 -24.07 -2.73 -11.04
N PRO A 76 -24.52 -4.00 -10.95
CA PRO A 76 -24.42 -4.76 -9.71
C PRO A 76 -22.97 -5.11 -9.33
N LEU A 77 -22.09 -5.40 -10.29
CA LEU A 77 -20.68 -5.70 -10.01
C LEU A 77 -19.94 -4.49 -9.41
N ARG A 78 -20.23 -3.27 -9.88
CA ARG A 78 -19.68 -2.01 -9.33
C ARG A 78 -20.11 -1.78 -7.88
N ILE A 79 -21.37 -2.11 -7.58
CA ILE A 79 -21.95 -2.00 -6.23
C ILE A 79 -21.28 -3.03 -5.31
N LEU A 80 -21.15 -4.28 -5.76
CA LEU A 80 -20.50 -5.36 -5.00
C LEU A 80 -19.05 -5.02 -4.64
N ILE A 81 -18.25 -4.54 -5.60
CA ILE A 81 -16.87 -4.08 -5.34
C ILE A 81 -16.86 -2.94 -4.32
N SER A 82 -17.80 -1.99 -4.43
CA SER A 82 -17.88 -0.86 -3.50
C SER A 82 -18.30 -1.29 -2.08
N ILE A 83 -19.15 -2.32 -1.94
CA ILE A 83 -19.49 -2.93 -0.64
C ILE A 83 -18.27 -3.62 -0.05
N LEU A 84 -17.51 -4.39 -0.84
CA LEU A 84 -16.29 -5.05 -0.38
C LEU A 84 -15.24 -4.04 0.12
N GLN A 85 -15.10 -2.90 -0.58
CA GLN A 85 -14.23 -1.80 -0.16
C GLN A 85 -14.64 -1.22 1.21
N VAL A 86 -15.93 -0.93 1.39
CA VAL A 86 -16.47 -0.38 2.64
C VAL A 86 -16.34 -1.40 3.79
N ALA A 87 -16.55 -2.70 3.52
CA ALA A 87 -16.35 -3.77 4.49
C ALA A 87 -14.86 -3.94 4.87
N ALA A 88 -13.95 -3.82 3.92
CA ALA A 88 -12.51 -3.85 4.17
C ALA A 88 -12.09 -2.67 5.06
N GLU A 89 -12.56 -1.44 4.80
CA GLU A 89 -12.29 -0.28 5.66
C GLU A 89 -12.80 -0.47 7.09
N ALA A 90 -14.02 -1.02 7.26
CA ALA A 90 -14.55 -1.34 8.59
C ALA A 90 -13.69 -2.39 9.33
N LEU A 91 -13.26 -3.45 8.63
CA LEU A 91 -12.39 -4.48 9.20
C LEU A 91 -11.00 -3.93 9.54
N GLY A 92 -10.44 -3.06 8.69
CA GLY A 92 -9.15 -2.41 8.93
C GLY A 92 -9.18 -1.49 10.14
N SER A 93 -10.19 -0.63 10.25
CA SER A 93 -10.41 0.22 11.44
C SER A 93 -10.67 -0.62 12.69
N PHE A 94 -11.39 -1.74 12.57
CA PHE A 94 -11.57 -2.68 13.69
C PHE A 94 -10.23 -3.25 14.17
N ILE A 95 -9.38 -3.75 13.27
CA ILE A 95 -8.08 -4.33 13.63
C ILE A 95 -7.20 -3.29 14.33
N VAL A 96 -7.07 -2.08 13.78
CA VAL A 96 -6.25 -1.00 14.37
C VAL A 96 -6.73 -0.65 15.77
N MET A 97 -8.02 -0.41 15.96
CA MET A 97 -8.57 -0.02 17.27
C MET A 97 -8.55 -1.17 18.28
N PHE A 98 -8.69 -2.42 17.84
CA PHE A 98 -8.59 -3.59 18.72
C PHE A 98 -7.15 -3.80 19.21
N SER A 99 -6.15 -3.63 18.33
CA SER A 99 -4.73 -3.65 18.72
C SER A 99 -4.39 -2.52 19.70
N ILE A 100 -4.91 -1.31 19.49
CA ILE A 100 -4.78 -0.18 20.42
C ILE A 100 -5.42 -0.51 21.78
N GLY A 101 -6.62 -1.11 21.79
CA GLY A 101 -7.25 -1.60 23.02
C GLY A 101 -6.42 -2.65 23.76
N GLY A 102 -5.76 -3.56 23.03
CA GLY A 102 -4.89 -4.59 23.60
C GLY A 102 -3.64 -4.05 24.30
N ILE A 103 -2.98 -3.02 23.73
CA ILE A 103 -1.82 -2.39 24.38
C ILE A 103 -2.23 -1.54 25.59
N ILE A 104 -3.39 -0.87 25.54
CA ILE A 104 -3.98 -0.19 26.70
C ILE A 104 -4.26 -1.18 27.83
N ALA A 105 -4.92 -2.30 27.53
CA ALA A 105 -5.18 -3.37 28.51
C ALA A 105 -3.88 -3.95 29.11
N SER A 106 -2.85 -4.13 28.29
CA SER A 106 -1.54 -4.60 28.73
C SER A 106 -0.85 -3.58 29.66
N THR A 107 -1.03 -2.28 29.40
CA THR A 107 -0.48 -1.19 30.22
C THR A 107 -1.10 -1.18 31.61
N GLU A 108 -2.42 -1.33 31.71
CA GLU A 108 -3.16 -1.46 32.97
C GLU A 108 -2.70 -2.70 33.76
N LEU A 109 -2.61 -3.87 33.11
CA LEU A 109 -2.17 -5.11 33.74
C LEU A 109 -0.75 -5.02 34.30
N MET A 110 0.15 -4.38 33.55
CA MET A 110 1.56 -4.15 33.89
C MET A 110 1.77 -2.92 34.78
N ARG A 111 0.71 -2.33 35.35
CA ARG A 111 0.75 -1.16 36.26
C ARG A 111 1.55 0.03 35.71
N GLY A 112 1.44 0.29 34.41
CA GLY A 112 2.11 1.41 33.75
C GLY A 112 3.59 1.18 33.41
N GLN A 113 4.11 -0.06 33.44
CA GLN A 113 5.44 -0.37 32.93
C GLN A 113 5.54 -0.34 31.39
N VAL A 114 4.41 -0.41 30.70
CA VAL A 114 4.32 -0.23 29.24
C VAL A 114 4.21 1.26 28.96
N GLY A 115 5.14 1.78 28.15
CA GLY A 115 5.25 3.20 27.87
C GLY A 115 4.61 3.67 26.55
N LEU A 116 4.87 4.94 26.25
CA LEU A 116 4.46 5.61 25.01
C LEU A 116 5.08 4.94 23.76
N LEU A 117 6.29 4.39 23.88
CA LEU A 117 6.99 3.76 22.76
C LEU A 117 6.27 2.50 22.29
N GLU A 118 5.85 1.64 23.22
CA GLU A 118 5.12 0.42 22.94
C GLU A 118 3.74 0.69 22.35
N TYR A 119 3.08 1.76 22.82
CA TYR A 119 1.84 2.26 22.22
C TYR A 119 2.05 2.72 20.77
N ALA A 120 3.06 3.56 20.51
CA ALA A 120 3.39 4.05 19.17
C ALA A 120 3.80 2.92 18.20
N VAL A 121 4.61 1.97 18.68
CA VAL A 121 5.01 0.77 17.92
C VAL A 121 3.79 -0.11 17.62
N THR A 122 2.91 -0.34 18.58
CA THR A 122 1.68 -1.14 18.36
C THR A 122 0.77 -0.50 17.32
N ALA A 123 0.54 0.81 17.42
CA ALA A 123 -0.27 1.56 16.46
C ALA A 123 0.35 1.51 15.04
N ALA A 124 1.67 1.72 14.92
CA ALA A 124 2.37 1.63 13.65
C ALA A 124 2.28 0.21 13.04
N LEU A 125 2.57 -0.84 13.81
CA LEU A 125 2.51 -2.23 13.34
C LEU A 125 1.09 -2.63 12.90
N ALA A 126 0.05 -2.20 13.63
CA ALA A 126 -1.33 -2.46 13.24
C ALA A 126 -1.67 -1.78 11.90
N VAL A 127 -1.21 -0.54 11.67
CA VAL A 127 -1.40 0.13 10.38
C VAL A 127 -0.59 -0.53 9.26
N VAL A 128 0.67 -0.94 9.49
CA VAL A 128 1.45 -1.74 8.50
C VAL A 128 0.63 -2.97 8.08
N MET A 129 0.21 -3.77 9.07
CA MET A 129 -0.53 -5.02 8.85
C MET A 129 -1.78 -4.79 8.00
N VAL A 130 -2.56 -3.77 8.33
CA VAL A 130 -3.81 -3.46 7.64
C VAL A 130 -3.56 -2.87 6.24
N VAL A 131 -2.60 -1.95 6.07
CA VAL A 131 -2.28 -1.37 4.75
C VAL A 131 -1.80 -2.44 3.77
N PHE A 132 -0.92 -3.35 4.19
CA PHE A 132 -0.49 -4.46 3.32
C PHE A 132 -1.60 -5.49 3.08
N SER A 133 -2.51 -5.71 4.04
CA SER A 133 -3.59 -6.71 3.92
C SER A 133 -4.74 -6.24 3.01
N ILE A 134 -5.25 -5.02 3.19
CA ILE A 134 -6.46 -4.51 2.50
C ILE A 134 -6.20 -3.31 1.59
N GLY A 135 -4.98 -2.76 1.52
CA GLY A 135 -4.65 -1.61 0.67
C GLY A 135 -4.92 -1.86 -0.82
N HIS A 136 -4.77 -3.10 -1.28
CA HIS A 136 -5.10 -3.52 -2.64
C HIS A 136 -6.62 -3.57 -2.93
N ILE A 137 -7.46 -3.61 -1.89
CA ILE A 137 -8.93 -3.70 -1.99
C ILE A 137 -9.54 -2.29 -1.93
N SER A 138 -9.34 -1.59 -0.82
CA SER A 138 -10.06 -0.34 -0.49
C SER A 138 -9.23 0.93 -0.56
N GLY A 139 -7.90 0.79 -0.68
CA GLY A 139 -6.94 1.87 -0.45
C GLY A 139 -6.45 1.98 1.01
N ALA A 140 -6.99 1.17 1.93
CA ALA A 140 -6.64 1.15 3.36
C ALA A 140 -6.54 2.54 3.99
N HIS A 141 -7.59 3.37 3.83
CA HIS A 141 -7.57 4.71 4.41
C HIS A 141 -7.65 4.65 5.94
N VAL A 142 -8.51 3.76 6.46
CA VAL A 142 -8.77 3.41 7.88
C VAL A 142 -8.92 4.57 8.86
N ASN A 143 -9.11 5.78 8.33
CA ASN A 143 -9.18 7.04 9.03
C ASN A 143 -10.04 8.03 8.20
N PRO A 144 -11.02 8.71 8.82
CA PRO A 144 -11.85 9.73 8.18
C PRO A 144 -11.05 10.89 7.56
N ALA A 145 -10.04 11.40 8.26
CA ALA A 145 -9.22 12.52 7.80
C ALA A 145 -8.38 12.14 6.57
N VAL A 146 -7.83 10.93 6.56
CA VAL A 146 -7.12 10.36 5.39
C VAL A 146 -8.07 10.23 4.20
N THR A 147 -9.30 9.73 4.40
CA THR A 147 -10.29 9.62 3.32
C THR A 147 -10.68 10.97 2.74
N ILE A 148 -10.86 11.99 3.57
CA ILE A 148 -11.17 13.35 3.12
C ILE A 148 -9.99 13.93 2.33
N ALA A 149 -8.75 13.76 2.82
CA ALA A 149 -7.55 14.20 2.13
C ALA A 149 -7.35 13.51 0.76
N PHE A 150 -7.64 12.21 0.68
CA PHE A 150 -7.62 11.47 -0.58
C PHE A 150 -8.73 11.90 -1.55
N ALA A 151 -9.84 12.46 -1.06
CA ALA A 151 -10.89 13.05 -1.90
C ALA A 151 -10.56 14.48 -2.35
N THR A 152 -9.79 15.25 -1.58
CA THR A 152 -9.38 16.62 -1.93
C THR A 152 -8.15 16.69 -2.83
N VAL A 153 -7.13 15.85 -2.56
CA VAL A 153 -5.81 15.89 -3.23
C VAL A 153 -5.56 14.64 -4.10
N GLY A 154 -6.20 13.51 -3.78
CA GLY A 154 -6.01 12.23 -4.46
C GLY A 154 -7.13 11.87 -5.46
N PRO A 155 -7.02 10.69 -6.10
CA PRO A 155 -7.99 10.22 -7.10
C PRO A 155 -9.27 9.57 -6.50
N PHE A 156 -9.68 9.93 -5.28
CA PHE A 156 -10.80 9.26 -4.60
C PHE A 156 -12.17 9.96 -4.81
N PRO A 157 -13.24 9.22 -5.16
CA PRO A 157 -14.53 9.83 -5.45
C PRO A 157 -15.29 10.28 -4.20
N TRP A 158 -15.61 11.57 -4.11
CA TRP A 158 -16.40 12.19 -3.03
C TRP A 158 -17.67 11.44 -2.63
N LYS A 159 -18.34 10.77 -3.57
CA LYS A 159 -19.56 9.96 -3.30
C LYS A 159 -19.32 8.77 -2.36
N LYS A 160 -18.08 8.27 -2.25
CA LYS A 160 -17.71 7.15 -1.35
C LYS A 160 -17.28 7.60 0.05
N VAL A 161 -16.87 8.86 0.20
CA VAL A 161 -16.39 9.44 1.48
C VAL A 161 -17.35 9.19 2.65
N PRO A 162 -18.67 9.49 2.58
CA PRO A 162 -19.55 9.26 3.72
C PRO A 162 -19.70 7.77 4.09
N LEU A 163 -19.67 6.86 3.11
CA LEU A 163 -19.74 5.41 3.39
C LEU A 163 -18.46 4.91 4.10
N TYR A 164 -17.29 5.41 3.67
CA TYR A 164 -16.02 5.11 4.33
C TYR A 164 -15.99 5.62 5.77
N ILE A 165 -16.42 6.86 6.02
CA ILE A 165 -16.49 7.43 7.37
C ILE A 165 -17.42 6.61 8.28
N VAL A 166 -18.59 6.18 7.78
CA VAL A 166 -19.50 5.30 8.53
C VAL A 166 -18.85 3.94 8.81
N ALA A 167 -18.13 3.35 7.85
CA ALA A 167 -17.38 2.12 8.05
C ALA A 167 -16.27 2.25 9.11
N HIS A 168 -15.52 3.36 9.11
CA HIS A 168 -14.49 3.63 10.13
C HIS A 168 -15.10 3.71 11.53
N VAL A 169 -16.15 4.52 11.69
CA VAL A 169 -16.83 4.68 12.99
C VAL A 169 -17.43 3.35 13.47
N ALA A 170 -18.06 2.58 12.57
CA ALA A 170 -18.62 1.27 12.90
C ALA A 170 -17.52 0.26 13.29
N GLY A 171 -16.43 0.18 12.51
CA GLY A 171 -15.29 -0.70 12.78
C GLY A 171 -14.63 -0.38 14.13
N SER A 172 -14.34 0.90 14.37
CA SER A 172 -13.77 1.37 15.64
C SER A 172 -14.69 1.09 16.83
N ALA A 173 -16.00 1.35 16.71
CA ALA A 173 -16.96 1.09 17.80
C ALA A 173 -17.09 -0.41 18.12
N MET A 174 -17.12 -1.27 17.09
CA MET A 174 -17.10 -2.73 17.27
C MET A 174 -15.81 -3.20 17.95
N ALA A 175 -14.66 -2.60 17.61
CA ALA A 175 -13.39 -2.92 18.23
C ALA A 175 -13.29 -2.48 19.69
N THR A 176 -13.77 -1.27 20.03
CA THR A 176 -13.88 -0.83 21.43
C THR A 176 -14.74 -1.80 22.24
N TYR A 177 -15.91 -2.17 21.72
CA TYR A 177 -16.81 -3.12 22.39
C TYR A 177 -16.17 -4.51 22.55
N ALA A 178 -15.54 -5.04 21.49
CA ALA A 178 -14.82 -6.30 21.56
C ALA A 178 -13.64 -6.27 22.55
N ALA A 179 -12.88 -5.17 22.60
CA ALA A 179 -11.78 -5.00 23.56
C ALA A 179 -12.29 -4.94 25.00
N THR A 180 -13.42 -4.27 25.28
CA THR A 180 -14.08 -4.30 26.58
C THR A 180 -14.52 -5.71 26.98
N LEU A 181 -15.07 -6.50 26.04
CA LEU A 181 -15.45 -7.90 26.33
C LEU A 181 -14.26 -8.84 26.55
N VAL A 182 -13.19 -8.69 25.77
CA VAL A 182 -12.02 -9.59 25.81
C VAL A 182 -11.07 -9.26 26.97
N TYR A 183 -10.82 -7.97 27.20
CA TYR A 183 -9.83 -7.51 28.19
C TYR A 183 -10.45 -6.96 29.48
N GLY A 184 -11.78 -6.82 29.56
CA GLY A 184 -12.46 -6.22 30.70
C GLY A 184 -12.21 -4.72 30.86
N ILE A 185 -11.60 -4.06 29.87
CA ILE A 185 -11.25 -2.64 29.95
C ILE A 185 -12.48 -1.75 29.84
N LYS A 186 -12.49 -0.71 30.68
CA LYS A 186 -13.46 0.37 30.65
C LYS A 186 -13.34 1.16 29.34
N PRO A 187 -14.43 1.36 28.57
CA PRO A 187 -14.37 2.05 27.27
C PRO A 187 -13.89 3.49 27.41
N GLU A 188 -14.04 4.12 28.58
CA GLU A 188 -13.51 5.45 28.88
C GLU A 188 -11.99 5.54 28.75
N VAL A 189 -11.24 4.45 28.95
CA VAL A 189 -9.78 4.40 28.83
C VAL A 189 -9.34 4.44 27.36
N MET A 190 -10.22 4.04 26.42
CA MET A 190 -9.98 4.15 24.98
C MET A 190 -10.29 5.55 24.43
N THR A 191 -10.75 6.50 25.26
CA THR A 191 -11.00 7.88 24.83
C THR A 191 -9.72 8.72 24.89
N THR A 192 -9.43 9.46 23.82
CA THR A 192 -8.31 10.41 23.79
C THR A 192 -8.64 11.61 24.68
N ARG A 193 -8.16 11.63 25.92
CA ARG A 193 -8.40 12.72 26.88
C ARG A 193 -7.29 13.77 26.78
N PRO A 194 -7.60 15.06 26.53
CA PRO A 194 -6.58 16.09 26.37
C PRO A 194 -5.92 16.43 27.71
N LEU A 195 -4.69 15.92 27.93
CA LEU A 195 -3.96 16.11 29.19
C LEU A 195 -3.42 17.54 29.36
N ALA A 196 -3.01 18.17 28.26
CA ALA A 196 -2.47 19.54 28.20
C ALA A 196 -3.53 20.63 27.89
N GLY A 197 -4.81 20.27 27.90
CA GLY A 197 -5.92 21.17 27.57
C GLY A 197 -6.26 21.25 26.07
N TYR A 198 -7.45 21.76 25.77
CA TYR A 198 -8.07 21.68 24.44
C TYR A 198 -7.26 22.32 23.31
N SER A 199 -6.62 23.47 23.56
CA SER A 199 -5.84 24.19 22.55
C SER A 199 -4.54 23.46 22.20
N ALA A 200 -3.85 22.91 23.19
CA ALA A 200 -2.63 22.13 22.97
C ALA A 200 -2.92 20.85 22.18
N SER A 201 -3.93 20.08 22.59
CA SER A 201 -4.32 18.85 21.87
C SER A 201 -4.84 19.12 20.46
N PHE A 202 -5.54 20.24 20.22
CA PHE A 202 -5.92 20.64 18.86
C PHE A 202 -4.70 20.85 17.95
N TRP A 203 -3.70 21.60 18.41
CA TRP A 203 -2.49 21.85 17.61
C TRP A 203 -1.62 20.60 17.45
N ALA A 204 -1.53 19.75 18.47
CA ALA A 204 -0.83 18.47 18.40
C ALA A 204 -1.46 17.56 17.34
N GLU A 205 -2.77 17.33 17.41
CA GLU A 205 -3.51 16.49 16.45
C GLU A 205 -3.43 17.07 15.03
N PHE A 206 -3.54 18.39 14.88
CA PHE A 206 -3.39 19.06 13.58
C PHE A 206 -2.00 18.85 12.97
N MET A 207 -0.93 18.90 13.78
CA MET A 207 0.44 18.63 13.31
C MET A 207 0.67 17.15 12.96
N ALA A 208 0.19 16.21 13.78
CA ALA A 208 0.27 14.78 13.44
C ALA A 208 -0.52 14.45 12.16
N ALA A 209 -1.76 14.93 12.05
CA ALA A 209 -2.56 14.79 10.84
C ALA A 209 -1.83 15.41 9.63
N PHE A 210 -1.26 16.61 9.76
CA PHE A 210 -0.49 17.24 8.69
C PHE A 210 0.69 16.35 8.23
N PHE A 211 1.48 15.76 9.14
CA PHE A 211 2.59 14.88 8.76
C PHE A 211 2.11 13.61 8.04
N VAL A 212 1.07 12.94 8.54
CA VAL A 212 0.51 11.72 7.90
C VAL A 212 -0.09 12.03 6.53
N LEU A 213 -0.81 13.16 6.40
CA LEU A 213 -1.39 13.59 5.14
C LEU A 213 -0.34 14.06 4.13
N PHE A 214 0.72 14.75 4.58
CA PHE A 214 1.84 15.13 3.72
C PHE A 214 2.61 13.90 3.20
N LEU A 215 2.90 12.93 4.08
CA LEU A 215 3.57 11.67 3.69
C LEU A 215 2.73 10.87 2.70
N THR A 216 1.43 10.68 2.97
CA THR A 216 0.54 9.97 2.04
C THR A 216 0.42 10.70 0.70
N ALA A 217 0.24 12.02 0.68
CA ALA A 217 0.20 12.84 -0.53
C ALA A 217 1.51 12.76 -1.36
N SER A 218 2.66 12.76 -0.69
CA SER A 218 3.97 12.57 -1.34
C SER A 218 4.10 11.19 -1.98
N LEU A 219 3.63 10.14 -1.28
CA LEU A 219 3.63 8.77 -1.78
C LEU A 219 2.67 8.54 -2.96
N VAL A 220 1.56 9.28 -3.07
CA VAL A 220 0.69 9.22 -4.27
C VAL A 220 1.45 9.61 -5.55
N HIS A 221 2.41 10.54 -5.43
CA HIS A 221 3.17 11.08 -6.56
C HIS A 221 4.54 10.39 -6.74
N ALA A 222 4.88 9.42 -5.88
CA ALA A 222 6.16 8.73 -5.91
C ALA A 222 6.24 7.67 -7.03
N PRO A 223 7.44 7.35 -7.56
CA PRO A 223 7.61 6.28 -8.53
C PRO A 223 7.33 4.90 -7.90
N PRO A 224 6.95 3.88 -8.71
CA PRO A 224 6.54 2.56 -8.19
C PRO A 224 7.56 1.87 -7.27
N SER A 225 8.85 2.11 -7.46
CA SER A 225 9.92 1.56 -6.60
C SER A 225 9.85 2.02 -5.14
N VAL A 226 9.28 3.20 -4.88
CA VAL A 226 9.08 3.73 -3.52
C VAL A 226 7.70 3.35 -2.99
N THR A 227 6.67 3.29 -3.84
CA THR A 227 5.31 2.95 -3.40
C THR A 227 5.16 1.49 -2.94
N GLN A 228 6.06 0.59 -3.34
CA GLN A 228 6.18 -0.77 -2.75
C GLN A 228 6.42 -0.77 -1.23
N PHE A 229 7.04 0.28 -0.70
CA PHE A 229 7.31 0.45 0.75
C PHE A 229 6.39 1.49 1.40
N SER A 230 5.40 2.04 0.67
CA SER A 230 4.50 3.09 1.14
C SER A 230 3.83 2.76 2.47
N GLY A 231 3.29 1.54 2.64
CA GLY A 231 2.64 1.12 3.89
C GLY A 231 3.57 1.17 5.11
N PHE A 232 4.85 0.85 4.93
CA PHE A 232 5.86 0.99 5.98
C PHE A 232 6.18 2.46 6.28
N ILE A 233 6.36 3.28 5.23
CA ILE A 233 6.65 4.72 5.36
C ILE A 233 5.50 5.45 6.08
N VAL A 234 4.24 5.17 5.70
CA VAL A 234 3.04 5.74 6.34
C VAL A 234 2.97 5.34 7.81
N ALA A 235 3.20 4.07 8.14
CA ALA A 235 3.15 3.60 9.52
C ALA A 235 4.27 4.17 10.40
N VAL A 236 5.49 4.32 9.87
CA VAL A 236 6.58 5.01 10.59
C VAL A 236 6.21 6.48 10.82
N GLY A 237 5.57 7.15 9.85
CA GLY A 237 5.04 8.49 10.01
C GLY A 237 3.96 8.61 11.11
N ILE A 238 3.06 7.63 11.20
CA ILE A 238 2.03 7.56 12.24
C ILE A 238 2.66 7.30 13.62
N GLY A 239 3.58 6.33 13.73
CA GLY A 239 4.30 6.07 14.99
C GLY A 239 5.10 7.28 15.47
N LEU A 240 5.75 8.00 14.55
CA LEU A 240 6.42 9.27 14.85
C LEU A 240 5.43 10.36 15.30
N GLY A 241 4.28 10.48 14.64
CA GLY A 241 3.22 11.40 15.04
C GLY A 241 2.73 11.13 16.47
N VAL A 242 2.48 9.86 16.80
CA VAL A 242 2.08 9.43 18.16
C VAL A 242 3.16 9.75 19.20
N LEU A 243 4.45 9.53 18.87
CA LEU A 243 5.57 9.86 19.76
C LEU A 243 5.73 11.37 20.01
N ILE A 244 5.29 12.23 19.08
CA ILE A 244 5.41 13.70 19.18
C ILE A 244 4.20 14.35 19.86
N THR A 245 3.02 13.69 19.86
CA THR A 245 1.75 14.29 20.29
C THR A 245 1.26 13.91 21.68
N ALA A 246 1.95 13.00 22.37
CA ALA A 246 1.58 12.51 23.70
C ALA A 246 2.30 13.23 24.86
#